data_AF-A0A7V5E2K0-F1
#
_entry.id   AF-A0A7V5E2K0-F1
#
_cell.length_a   1.000
_cell.length_b   1.000
_cell.length_c   1.000
_cell.angle_alpha   90.00
_cell.angle_beta   90.00
_cell.angle_gamma   90.00
#
_symmetry.space_group_name_H-M   'P 1'
#
loop_
_entity.id
_entity.type
_entity.pdbx_description
1 polymer ?
#
loop_
_entity_poly.entity_id
_entity_poly.type
_entity_poly.pdbx_seq_one_letter_code
_entity_poly.pdbx_strand_id
1 'polypeptide(L)'
;MTKAELDAIFDWYKFTRDLLQGISKMLEQNPENLHDLPWPKELEWQPIDKAQDTLKRALEELDDLVVLALFAGFEAWLIQEISEMLCAKGEPVTAFSQEVLAYARSALQRESLAKLLDVYKTIMPAKTVDQVKEIKRYRDWVAHGKRKPRPLAITPKEAYERLNEFITQTQKAKGA
;
A
#
# COMPACT_ATOMS: atom_id res chain seq x y z
N MET A 1 7.60 -11.61 5.37
CA MET A 1 7.41 -10.33 4.71
C MET A 1 8.29 -9.26 5.33
N THR A 2 9.25 -8.73 4.56
CA THR A 2 10.29 -7.80 5.03
C THR A 2 10.14 -6.43 4.36
N LYS A 3 10.83 -5.40 4.88
CA LYS A 3 10.94 -4.07 4.26
C LYS A 3 11.17 -4.12 2.73
N ALA A 4 11.92 -5.12 2.26
CA ALA A 4 12.21 -5.33 0.84
C ALA A 4 10.97 -5.52 -0.05
N GLU A 5 9.84 -5.98 0.49
CA GLU A 5 8.61 -6.14 -0.30
C GLU A 5 7.83 -4.84 -0.48
N LEU A 6 7.83 -3.94 0.52
CA LEU A 6 7.28 -2.59 0.33
C LEU A 6 8.10 -1.85 -0.74
N ASP A 7 9.42 -2.00 -0.70
CA ASP A 7 10.33 -1.45 -1.70
C ASP A 7 10.01 -2.01 -3.10
N ALA A 8 9.88 -3.33 -3.22
CA ALA A 8 9.53 -3.98 -4.49
C ALA A 8 8.18 -3.51 -5.07
N ILE A 9 7.14 -3.38 -4.22
CA ILE A 9 5.83 -2.86 -4.64
C ILE A 9 5.96 -1.41 -5.14
N PHE A 10 6.70 -0.57 -4.41
CA PHE A 10 6.85 0.84 -4.76
C PHE A 10 7.74 1.04 -6.00
N ASP A 11 8.77 0.23 -6.18
CA ASP A 11 9.62 0.23 -7.38
C ASP A 11 8.84 -0.19 -8.63
N TRP A 12 8.04 -1.27 -8.52
CA TRP A 12 7.12 -1.68 -9.58
C TRP A 12 6.14 -0.55 -9.93
N TYR A 13 5.53 0.08 -8.92
CA TYR A 13 4.64 1.20 -9.12
C TYR A 13 5.28 2.36 -9.89
N LYS A 14 6.47 2.81 -9.45
CA LYS A 14 7.19 3.91 -10.12
C LYS A 14 7.43 3.58 -11.58
N PHE A 15 7.96 2.39 -11.87
CA PHE A 15 8.22 1.95 -13.22
C PHE A 15 6.95 1.91 -14.08
N THR A 16 5.88 1.28 -13.60
CA THR A 16 4.61 1.20 -14.34
C THR A 16 3.97 2.56 -14.55
N ARG A 17 4.00 3.43 -13.54
CA ARG A 17 3.48 4.80 -13.64
C ARG A 17 4.25 5.62 -14.66
N ASP A 18 5.58 5.55 -14.64
CA ASP A 18 6.44 6.28 -15.58
C ASP A 18 6.17 5.87 -17.03
N LEU A 19 5.96 4.56 -17.28
CA LEU A 19 5.56 4.06 -18.59
C LEU A 19 4.21 4.63 -19.05
N LEU A 20 3.18 4.56 -18.20
CA LEU A 20 1.85 5.08 -18.52
C LEU A 20 1.86 6.60 -18.74
N GLN A 21 2.64 7.33 -17.94
CA GLN A 21 2.84 8.77 -18.12
C GLN A 21 3.60 9.09 -19.42
N GLY A 22 4.58 8.27 -19.79
CA GLY A 22 5.27 8.37 -21.06
C GLY A 22 4.31 8.25 -22.25
N ILE A 23 3.42 7.26 -22.21
CA ILE A 23 2.38 7.07 -23.24
C ILE A 23 1.43 8.28 -23.27
N SER A 24 0.98 8.76 -22.11
CA SER A 24 0.12 9.95 -22.03
C SER A 24 0.78 11.18 -22.67
N LYS A 25 2.06 11.42 -22.38
CA LYS A 25 2.82 12.55 -22.97
C LYS A 25 3.00 12.38 -24.48
N MET A 26 3.22 11.16 -24.97
CA MET A 26 3.33 10.90 -26.40
C MET A 26 2.03 11.22 -27.13
N LEU A 27 0.87 10.84 -26.55
CA LEU A 27 -0.45 11.18 -27.07
C LEU A 27 -0.68 12.70 -27.14
N GLU A 28 -0.23 13.44 -26.13
CA GLU A 28 -0.36 14.90 -26.09
C GLU A 28 0.53 15.60 -27.13
N GLN A 29 1.72 15.05 -27.41
CA GLN A 29 2.72 15.72 -28.23
C GLN A 29 2.66 15.36 -29.72
N ASN A 30 2.25 14.14 -30.07
CA ASN A 30 2.26 13.67 -31.47
C ASN A 30 1.04 12.78 -31.77
N PRO A 31 -0.18 13.36 -31.85
CA PRO A 31 -1.41 12.61 -32.08
C PRO A 31 -1.42 11.87 -33.43
N GLU A 32 -0.76 12.39 -34.47
CA GLU A 32 -0.74 11.76 -35.80
C GLU A 32 0.29 10.62 -35.97
N ASN A 33 1.32 10.53 -35.12
CA ASN A 33 2.39 9.50 -35.25
C ASN A 33 2.07 8.19 -34.51
N LEU A 34 0.86 8.07 -33.97
CA LEU A 34 0.44 6.91 -33.17
C LEU A 34 0.07 5.69 -34.04
N HIS A 35 -0.28 5.93 -35.31
CA HIS A 35 -0.65 4.88 -36.26
C HIS A 35 0.50 3.89 -36.57
N ASP A 36 1.75 4.32 -36.40
CA ASP A 36 2.95 3.54 -36.72
C ASP A 36 3.58 2.83 -35.51
N LEU A 37 3.04 3.05 -34.30
CA LEU A 37 3.54 2.41 -33.08
C LEU A 37 2.74 1.12 -32.78
N PRO A 38 3.39 0.08 -32.23
CA PRO A 38 2.69 -1.09 -31.73
C PRO A 38 1.81 -0.68 -30.56
N TRP A 39 0.53 -0.43 -30.86
CA TRP A 39 -0.44 0.09 -29.92
C TRP A 39 -0.97 -1.03 -29.02
N PRO A 40 -1.27 -0.77 -27.73
CA PRO A 40 -2.01 -1.72 -26.92
C PRO A 40 -3.32 -2.07 -27.62
N LYS A 41 -3.61 -3.36 -27.78
CA LYS A 41 -4.80 -3.85 -28.50
C LYS A 41 -6.10 -3.23 -27.99
N GLU A 42 -6.15 -2.95 -26.68
CA GLU A 42 -7.29 -2.35 -25.98
C GLU A 42 -7.56 -0.89 -26.39
N LEU A 43 -6.56 -0.22 -26.97
CA LEU A 43 -6.63 1.17 -27.41
C LEU A 43 -6.61 1.32 -28.95
N GLU A 44 -6.43 0.22 -29.70
CA GLU A 44 -6.14 0.20 -31.16
C GLU A 44 -7.27 0.77 -32.03
N TRP A 45 -8.45 0.96 -31.44
CA TRP A 45 -9.66 1.44 -32.12
C TRP A 45 -10.34 2.61 -31.40
N GLN A 46 -9.64 3.30 -30.50
CA GLN A 46 -10.22 4.41 -29.73
C GLN A 46 -9.79 5.78 -30.28
N PRO A 47 -10.69 6.78 -30.32
CA PRO A 47 -10.30 8.17 -30.54
C PRO A 47 -9.26 8.63 -29.50
N ILE A 48 -8.35 9.52 -29.89
CA ILE A 48 -7.23 9.98 -29.05
C ILE A 48 -7.71 10.54 -27.71
N ASP A 49 -8.75 11.38 -27.71
CA ASP A 49 -9.34 11.94 -26.49
C ASP A 49 -9.80 10.83 -25.53
N LYS A 50 -10.41 9.77 -26.07
CA LYS A 50 -10.88 8.63 -25.29
C LYS A 50 -9.71 7.79 -24.76
N ALA A 51 -8.63 7.67 -25.52
CA ALA A 51 -7.41 7.01 -25.08
C ALA A 51 -6.74 7.79 -23.93
N GLN A 52 -6.70 9.12 -24.01
CA GLN A 52 -6.20 10.00 -22.94
C GLN A 52 -7.04 9.87 -21.66
N ASP A 53 -8.36 9.92 -21.76
CA ASP A 53 -9.27 9.71 -20.63
C ASP A 53 -9.08 8.32 -20.00
N THR A 54 -8.90 7.29 -20.82
CA THR A 54 -8.65 5.93 -20.37
C THR A 54 -7.32 5.83 -19.61
N LEU A 55 -6.25 6.46 -20.12
CA LEU A 55 -4.94 6.47 -19.46
C LEU A 55 -4.95 7.26 -18.16
N LYS A 56 -5.61 8.42 -18.14
CA LYS A 56 -5.79 9.21 -16.92
C LYS A 56 -6.48 8.39 -15.84
N ARG A 57 -7.59 7.72 -16.19
CA ARG A 57 -8.30 6.84 -15.27
C ARG A 57 -7.43 5.66 -14.84
N ALA A 58 -6.66 5.06 -15.74
CA ALA A 58 -5.75 3.98 -15.41
C ALA A 58 -4.67 4.42 -14.41
N LEU A 59 -4.12 5.62 -14.55
CA LEU A 59 -3.16 6.22 -13.61
C LEU A 59 -3.78 6.47 -12.23
N GLU A 60 -5.01 6.98 -12.18
CA GLU A 60 -5.75 7.20 -10.94
C GLU A 60 -6.06 5.88 -10.22
N GLU A 61 -6.53 4.86 -10.96
CA GLU A 61 -6.78 3.53 -10.39
C GLU A 61 -5.49 2.83 -9.96
N LEU A 62 -4.39 3.00 -10.70
CA LEU A 62 -3.08 2.48 -10.32
C LEU A 62 -2.63 3.07 -8.98
N ASP A 63 -2.79 4.38 -8.77
CA ASP A 63 -2.45 5.03 -7.51
C ASP A 63 -3.24 4.41 -6.34
N ASP A 64 -4.55 4.23 -6.50
CA ASP A 64 -5.41 3.64 -5.48
C ASP A 64 -5.05 2.18 -5.16
N LEU A 65 -4.81 1.37 -6.20
CA LEU A 65 -4.45 -0.04 -6.07
C LEU A 65 -3.09 -0.23 -5.41
N VAL A 66 -2.14 0.67 -5.66
CA VAL A 66 -0.82 0.58 -5.04
C VAL A 66 -0.86 0.91 -3.55
N VAL A 67 -1.69 1.86 -3.11
CA VAL A 67 -1.91 2.08 -1.67
C VAL A 67 -2.46 0.82 -1.01
N LEU A 68 -3.36 0.09 -1.68
CA LEU A 68 -3.88 -1.20 -1.20
C LEU A 68 -2.76 -2.25 -1.09
N ALA A 69 -1.94 -2.39 -2.14
CA ALA A 69 -0.83 -3.35 -2.15
C ALA A 69 0.22 -3.05 -1.08
N LEU A 70 0.61 -1.79 -0.91
CA LEU A 70 1.55 -1.34 0.12
C LEU A 70 1.02 -1.66 1.52
N PHE A 71 -0.26 -1.40 1.78
CA PHE A 71 -0.86 -1.70 3.07
C PHE A 71 -0.94 -3.21 3.33
N ALA A 72 -1.28 -4.01 2.32
CA ALA A 72 -1.26 -5.47 2.45
C ALA A 72 0.15 -6.00 2.80
N GLY A 73 1.19 -5.43 2.19
CA GLY A 73 2.57 -5.74 2.54
C GLY A 73 2.91 -5.37 3.98
N PHE A 74 2.45 -4.21 4.44
CA PHE A 74 2.59 -3.79 5.84
C PHE A 74 1.86 -4.72 6.82
N GLU A 75 0.64 -5.17 6.51
CA GLU A 75 -0.12 -6.08 7.40
C GLU A 75 0.61 -7.42 7.59
N ALA A 76 1.18 -7.95 6.51
CA ALA A 76 1.94 -9.19 6.57
C ALA A 76 3.25 -9.01 7.35
N TRP A 77 3.94 -7.88 7.17
CA TRP A 77 5.07 -7.51 8.01
C TRP A 77 4.66 -7.42 9.49
N LEU A 78 3.53 -6.78 9.81
CA LEU A 78 3.05 -6.60 11.18
C LEU A 78 2.75 -7.95 11.87
N ILE A 79 2.20 -8.92 11.14
CA ILE A 79 2.01 -10.28 11.67
C ILE A 79 3.33 -10.96 11.97
N GLN A 80 4.29 -10.87 11.05
CA GLN A 80 5.61 -11.43 11.27
C GLN A 80 6.26 -10.78 12.48
N GLU A 81 6.19 -9.47 12.57
CA GLU A 81 6.77 -8.66 13.64
C GLU A 81 6.22 -9.03 15.02
N ILE A 82 4.90 -9.18 15.14
CA ILE A 82 4.24 -9.66 16.36
C ILE A 82 4.64 -11.11 16.67
N SER A 83 4.73 -11.97 15.65
CA SER A 83 5.18 -13.35 15.80
C SER A 83 6.60 -13.44 16.35
N GLU A 84 7.51 -12.59 15.88
CA GLU A 84 8.89 -12.54 16.36
C GLU A 84 8.97 -12.00 17.81
N MET A 85 8.09 -11.08 18.20
CA MET A 85 8.03 -10.59 19.60
C MET A 85 7.50 -11.65 20.57
N LEU A 86 6.51 -12.45 20.17
CA LEU A 86 5.86 -13.44 21.04
C LEU A 86 6.61 -14.78 21.11
N CYS A 87 7.50 -15.02 20.14
CA CYS A 87 8.30 -16.23 20.04
C CYS A 87 9.78 -15.81 20.11
N ALA A 88 10.29 -15.62 21.33
CA ALA A 88 11.72 -15.41 21.55
C ALA A 88 12.52 -16.56 20.91
N LYS A 89 13.67 -16.24 20.30
CA LYS A 89 14.52 -17.26 19.65
C LYS A 89 14.92 -18.35 20.66
N GLY A 90 14.40 -19.56 20.46
CA GLY A 90 14.73 -20.75 21.25
C GLY A 90 13.71 -21.11 22.33
N GLU A 91 12.66 -20.31 22.54
CA GLU A 91 11.58 -20.66 23.47
C GLU A 91 10.45 -21.42 22.74
N PRO A 92 9.89 -22.46 23.36
CA PRO A 92 8.75 -23.17 22.78
C PRO A 92 7.54 -22.24 22.69
N VAL A 93 6.90 -22.22 21.52
CA VAL A 93 5.67 -21.45 21.31
C VAL A 93 4.61 -21.93 22.31
N THR A 94 4.21 -21.04 23.22
CA THR A 94 3.18 -21.36 24.21
C THR A 94 1.78 -21.35 23.59
N ALA A 95 0.82 -22.05 24.20
CA ALA A 95 -0.59 -21.94 23.80
C ALA A 95 -1.08 -20.48 23.83
N PHE A 96 -0.59 -19.69 24.78
CA PHE A 96 -0.86 -18.25 24.84
C PHE A 96 -0.32 -17.50 23.61
N SER A 97 0.94 -17.71 23.21
CA SER A 97 1.53 -17.08 22.02
C SER A 97 0.74 -17.42 20.74
N GLN A 98 0.23 -18.65 20.62
CA GLN A 98 -0.61 -19.07 19.49
C GLN A 98 -1.95 -18.33 19.47
N GLU A 99 -2.62 -18.21 20.61
CA GLU A 99 -3.89 -17.48 20.74
C GLU A 99 -3.73 -15.98 20.43
N VAL A 100 -2.64 -15.35 20.90
CA VAL A 100 -2.36 -13.94 20.59
C VAL A 100 -2.11 -13.74 19.09
N LEU A 101 -1.40 -14.68 18.44
CA LEU A 101 -1.19 -14.62 16.98
C LEU A 101 -2.48 -14.81 16.19
N ALA A 102 -3.34 -15.74 16.63
CA ALA A 102 -4.66 -15.93 16.04
C ALA A 102 -5.52 -14.66 16.19
N TYR A 103 -5.48 -14.02 17.37
CA TYR A 103 -6.13 -12.74 17.62
C TYR A 103 -5.59 -11.64 16.71
N ALA A 104 -4.26 -11.49 16.58
CA ALA A 104 -3.64 -10.48 15.72
C ALA A 104 -4.07 -10.64 14.24
N ARG A 105 -4.08 -11.88 13.73
CA ARG A 105 -4.56 -12.19 12.36
C ARG A 105 -6.03 -11.85 12.18
N SER A 106 -6.87 -12.26 13.13
CA SER A 106 -8.29 -11.90 13.14
C SER A 106 -8.49 -10.39 13.22
N ALA A 107 -7.64 -9.71 13.98
CA ALA A 107 -7.74 -8.27 14.19
C ALA A 107 -7.43 -7.47 12.93
N LEU A 108 -6.52 -7.95 12.09
CA LEU A 108 -6.22 -7.40 10.75
C LEU A 108 -7.37 -7.58 9.76
N GLN A 109 -8.06 -8.72 9.83
CA GLN A 109 -9.22 -8.99 8.99
C GLN A 109 -10.46 -8.17 9.39
N ARG A 110 -10.48 -7.62 10.61
CA ARG A 110 -11.60 -6.84 11.17
C ARG A 110 -11.22 -5.37 11.34
N GLU A 111 -12.17 -4.54 11.74
CA GLU A 111 -11.91 -3.13 12.07
C GLU A 111 -11.02 -2.94 13.34
N SER A 112 -10.64 -4.02 14.01
CA SER A 112 -9.84 -4.00 15.24
C SER A 112 -8.34 -3.73 15.05
N LEU A 113 -7.81 -3.69 13.83
CA LEU A 113 -6.42 -3.30 13.57
C LEU A 113 -6.08 -1.93 14.18
N ALA A 114 -7.04 -1.01 14.22
CA ALA A 114 -6.82 0.30 14.84
C ALA A 114 -6.43 0.19 16.33
N LYS A 115 -6.99 -0.77 17.07
CA LYS A 115 -6.67 -1.02 18.48
C LYS A 115 -5.29 -1.66 18.63
N LEU A 116 -4.95 -2.60 17.74
CA LEU A 116 -3.62 -3.22 17.71
C LEU A 116 -2.54 -2.16 17.44
N LEU A 117 -2.78 -1.25 16.50
CA LEU A 117 -1.88 -0.14 16.20
C LEU A 117 -1.70 0.81 17.40
N ASP A 118 -2.72 1.02 18.24
CA ASP A 118 -2.58 1.88 19.43
C ASP A 118 -1.56 1.34 20.45
N VAL A 119 -1.30 0.02 20.48
CA VAL A 119 -0.26 -0.56 21.35
C VAL A 119 1.12 0.02 21.01
N TYR A 120 1.38 0.31 19.74
CA TYR A 120 2.66 0.86 19.29
C TYR A 120 2.89 2.30 19.77
N LYS A 121 1.86 3.03 20.23
CA LYS A 121 2.02 4.36 20.82
C LYS A 121 2.90 4.36 22.08
N THR A 122 3.15 3.20 22.67
CA THR A 122 4.07 3.04 23.81
C THR A 122 5.54 3.13 23.42
N ILE A 123 5.88 2.87 22.15
CA ILE A 123 7.26 2.80 21.65
C ILE A 123 7.55 3.79 20.51
N MET A 124 6.55 4.52 20.02
CA MET A 124 6.71 5.54 18.97
C MET A 124 5.69 6.69 19.15
N PRO A 125 5.93 7.87 18.53
CA PRO A 125 5.01 9.00 18.59
C PRO A 125 3.61 8.63 18.07
N ALA A 126 2.57 9.12 18.76
CA ALA A 126 1.18 8.90 18.38
C ALA A 126 0.88 9.31 16.92
N LYS A 127 1.53 10.37 16.45
CA LYS A 127 1.42 10.84 15.06
C LYS A 127 1.75 9.76 14.04
N THR A 128 2.82 8.97 14.26
CA THR A 128 3.22 7.89 13.35
C THR A 128 2.13 6.82 13.26
N VAL A 129 1.56 6.45 14.41
CA VAL A 129 0.45 5.48 14.48
C VAL A 129 -0.81 6.00 13.79
N ASP A 130 -1.17 7.27 14.03
CA ASP A 130 -2.37 7.88 13.47
C ASP A 130 -2.27 8.04 11.94
N GLN A 131 -1.07 8.29 11.41
CA GLN A 131 -0.80 8.30 9.97
C GLN A 131 -1.03 6.92 9.32
N VAL A 132 -0.63 5.82 9.96
CA VAL A 132 -0.92 4.46 9.46
C VAL A 132 -2.42 4.18 9.48
N LYS A 133 -3.15 4.67 10.49
CA LYS A 133 -4.61 4.57 10.56
C LYS A 133 -5.30 5.36 9.44
N GLU A 134 -4.76 6.49 9.01
CA GLU A 134 -5.25 7.22 7.83
C GLU A 134 -5.12 6.39 6.56
N ILE A 135 -3.96 5.76 6.34
CA ILE A 135 -3.73 4.89 5.18
C ILE A 135 -4.70 3.72 5.20
N LYS A 136 -4.92 3.09 6.37
CA LYS A 136 -5.94 2.04 6.53
C LYS A 136 -7.32 2.52 6.07
N ARG A 137 -7.76 3.70 6.52
CA ARG A 137 -9.06 4.27 6.12
C ARG A 137 -9.15 4.47 4.61
N TYR A 138 -8.08 4.98 3.99
CA TYR A 138 -8.01 5.16 2.54
C TYR A 138 -8.08 3.82 1.80
N ARG A 139 -7.24 2.85 2.19
CA ARG A 139 -7.22 1.49 1.63
C ARG A 139 -8.56 0.79 1.77
N ASP A 140 -9.22 0.91 2.92
CA ASP A 140 -10.55 0.34 3.12
C ASP A 140 -11.57 1.00 2.18
N TRP A 141 -11.52 2.33 2.03
CA TRP A 141 -12.39 3.02 1.06
C TRP A 141 -12.17 2.52 -0.37
N VAL A 142 -10.92 2.35 -0.81
CA VAL A 142 -10.58 1.77 -2.12
C VAL A 142 -11.11 0.33 -2.24
N ALA A 143 -10.79 -0.53 -1.27
CA ALA A 143 -11.17 -1.95 -1.27
C ALA A 143 -12.70 -2.17 -1.28
N HIS A 144 -13.47 -1.26 -0.69
CA HIS A 144 -14.94 -1.30 -0.68
C HIS A 144 -15.56 -0.60 -1.91
N GLY A 145 -14.76 -0.35 -2.96
CA GLY A 145 -15.23 0.21 -4.23
C GLY A 145 -15.63 1.67 -4.16
N LYS A 146 -14.98 2.46 -3.28
CA LYS A 146 -15.12 3.92 -3.20
C LYS A 146 -16.55 4.41 -2.88
N ARG A 147 -17.38 3.56 -2.28
CA ARG A 147 -18.83 3.79 -2.04
C ARG A 147 -19.16 4.72 -0.86
N LYS A 148 -18.25 4.80 0.12
CA LYS A 148 -18.40 5.65 1.31
C LYS A 148 -17.84 7.06 1.04
N PRO A 149 -18.14 8.07 1.90
CA PRO A 149 -17.48 9.37 1.81
C PRO A 149 -15.96 9.21 1.71
N ARG A 150 -15.36 9.94 0.77
CA ARG A 150 -13.92 9.83 0.50
C ARG A 150 -13.15 10.27 1.76
N PRO A 151 -12.27 9.43 2.30
CA PRO A 151 -11.37 9.85 3.38
C PRO A 151 -10.32 10.84 2.84
N LEU A 152 -9.44 11.33 3.72
CA LEU A 152 -8.29 12.12 3.29
C LEU A 152 -7.52 11.35 2.19
N ALA A 153 -7.24 12.03 1.07
CA ALA A 153 -6.52 11.42 -0.03
C ALA A 153 -5.09 11.04 0.42
N ILE A 154 -4.65 9.84 0.05
CA ILE A 154 -3.32 9.33 0.32
C ILE A 154 -2.68 8.96 -1.00
N THR A 155 -1.53 9.56 -1.32
CA THR A 155 -0.75 9.17 -2.49
C THR A 155 0.06 7.89 -2.21
N PRO A 156 0.44 7.11 -3.25
CA PRO A 156 1.32 5.96 -3.08
C PRO A 156 2.64 6.28 -2.38
N LYS A 157 3.22 7.46 -2.69
CA LYS A 157 4.45 7.93 -2.06
C LYS A 157 4.25 8.17 -0.56
N GLU A 158 3.19 8.89 -0.18
CA GLU A 158 2.89 9.11 1.25
C GLU A 158 2.63 7.81 1.99
N ALA A 159 1.90 6.87 1.38
CA ALA A 159 1.67 5.56 1.97
C ALA A 159 3.00 4.83 2.20
N TYR A 160 3.84 4.74 1.17
CA TYR A 160 5.15 4.10 1.25
C TYR A 160 6.04 4.72 2.34
N GLU A 161 6.17 6.04 2.39
CA GLU A 161 7.01 6.75 3.35
C GLU A 161 6.53 6.55 4.79
N ARG A 162 5.23 6.73 5.04
CA ARG A 162 4.62 6.62 6.37
C ARG A 162 4.68 5.19 6.91
N LEU A 163 4.45 4.18 6.05
CA LEU A 163 4.57 2.77 6.44
C LEU A 163 6.02 2.38 6.75
N ASN A 164 6.98 2.84 5.93
CA ASN A 164 8.40 2.62 6.20
C ASN A 164 8.88 3.31 7.47
N GLU A 165 8.37 4.50 7.76
CA GLU A 165 8.68 5.20 9.01
C GLU A 165 8.20 4.38 10.22
N PHE A 166 6.97 3.87 10.18
CA PHE A 166 6.45 2.99 11.22
C PHE A 166 7.33 1.75 11.44
N ILE A 167 7.71 1.06 10.36
CA ILE A 167 8.58 -0.12 10.40
C ILE A 167 9.95 0.25 11.01
N THR A 168 10.54 1.34 10.55
CA THR A 168 11.86 1.80 10.99
C THR A 168 11.86 2.17 12.47
N GLN A 169 10.82 2.86 12.95
CA GLN A 169 10.69 3.20 14.37
C GLN A 169 10.50 1.96 15.24
N THR A 170 9.71 1.00 14.78
CA THR A 170 9.54 -0.29 15.47
C THR A 170 10.87 -1.02 15.63
N GLN A 171 11.64 -1.12 14.54
CA GLN A 171 12.94 -1.77 14.55
C GLN A 171 13.95 -1.06 15.46
N LYS A 172 13.95 0.28 15.48
CA LYS A 172 14.79 1.07 16.39
C LYS A 172 14.45 0.81 17.86
N ALA A 173 13.15 0.74 18.19
CA ALA A 173 12.70 0.47 19.55
C ALA A 173 13.06 -0.93 20.04
N LYS A 174 13.19 -1.92 19.14
CA LYS A 174 13.66 -3.29 19.47
C LYS A 174 15.18 -3.39 19.65
N GLY A 175 15.94 -2.51 19.00
CA GLY A 175 17.40 -2.49 19.05
C GLY A 175 17.99 -1.61 20.16
N ALA A 176 17.14 -0.89 20.90
CA ALA A 176 17.47 -0.09 22.08
C ALA A 176 17.18 -0.89 23.36
#